data_AF-A0A9P2RYP8-F1
#
_entry.id   AF-A0A9P2RYP8-F1
#
_cell.length_a   1.000
_cell.length_b   1.000
_cell.length_c   1.000
_cell.angle_alpha   90.00
_cell.angle_beta   90.00
_cell.angle_gamma   90.00
#
_symmetry.space_group_name_H-M   'P 1'
#
loop_
_entity.id
_entity.type
_entity.pdbx_description
1 polymer ?
#
loop_
_entity_poly.entity_id
_entity_poly.type
_entity_poly.pdbx_seq_one_letter_code
_entity_poly.pdbx_strand_id
1 'polypeptide(L)'
;MRLIDSSIVFKKATGGNYQTLHIGKLAGDTLDYTYVASDARLFVNASLATDSQNKRVRADKLLIYGNVYGKTKVHVVEFSVNSRKKKP
;
A
#
# COMPACT_ATOMS: atom_id res chain seq x y z
N MET A 1 -15.28 -0.77 6.72
CA MET A 1 -14.34 0.37 6.93
C MET A 1 -14.92 1.59 6.23
N ARG A 2 -15.11 2.71 6.94
CA ARG A 2 -15.52 3.99 6.34
C ARG A 2 -14.45 5.03 6.63
N LEU A 3 -13.94 5.70 5.60
CA LEU A 3 -12.92 6.73 5.69
C LEU A 3 -13.45 8.02 5.09
N ILE A 4 -13.74 9.00 5.94
CA ILE A 4 -14.27 10.31 5.55
C ILE A 4 -13.29 11.35 6.08
N ASP A 5 -12.72 12.18 5.19
CA ASP A 5 -11.68 13.18 5.54
C ASP A 5 -10.56 12.55 6.40
N SER A 6 -10.17 11.33 6.06
CA SER A 6 -9.34 10.47 6.91
C SER A 6 -8.14 9.92 6.16
N SER A 7 -7.09 9.58 6.90
CA SER A 7 -5.85 9.04 6.33
C SER A 7 -5.51 7.66 6.90
N ILE A 8 -5.11 6.72 6.04
CA ILE A 8 -4.34 5.53 6.43
C ILE A 8 -2.88 5.84 6.17
N VAL A 9 -2.03 5.69 7.19
CA VAL A 9 -0.59 5.93 7.10
C VAL A 9 0.16 4.68 7.53
N PHE A 10 0.87 4.05 6.60
CA PHE A 10 1.79 2.98 6.95
C PHE A 10 3.01 3.55 7.67
N LYS A 11 3.45 2.87 8.74
CA LYS A 11 4.69 3.26 9.42
C LYS A 11 5.85 3.03 8.47
N LYS A 12 6.89 3.86 8.59
CA LYS A 12 8.10 3.76 7.78
C LYS A 12 8.62 2.31 7.77
N ALA A 13 8.91 1.79 6.58
CA ALA A 13 9.43 0.44 6.43
C ALA A 13 10.82 0.32 7.09
N THR A 14 10.96 -0.60 8.05
CA THR A 14 12.24 -0.87 8.72
C THR A 14 12.86 -2.14 8.15
N GLY A 15 14.13 -2.09 7.74
CA GLY A 15 14.86 -3.26 7.22
C GLY A 15 14.33 -3.81 5.89
N GLY A 16 13.60 -3.00 5.10
CA GLY A 16 13.00 -3.42 3.83
C GLY A 16 11.75 -4.29 3.99
N ASN A 17 11.17 -4.33 5.19
CA ASN A 17 9.91 -5.01 5.50
C ASN A 17 8.73 -4.07 5.26
N TYR A 18 7.89 -4.44 4.30
CA TYR A 18 6.68 -3.71 3.94
C TYR A 18 5.46 -4.38 4.55
N GLN A 19 4.45 -3.57 4.88
CA GLN A 19 3.28 -3.98 5.63
C GLN A 19 2.11 -4.29 4.67
N THR A 20 1.22 -5.19 5.08
CA THR A 20 -0.06 -5.39 4.39
C THR A 20 -1.19 -5.20 5.38
N LEU A 21 -2.10 -4.27 5.07
CA LEU A 21 -3.35 -4.09 5.81
C LEU A 21 -4.45 -4.86 5.08
N HIS A 22 -5.05 -5.84 5.77
CA HIS A 22 -6.19 -6.59 5.27
C HIS A 22 -7.49 -5.99 5.83
N ILE A 23 -8.47 -5.72 4.95
CA ILE A 23 -9.81 -5.28 5.33
C ILE A 23 -10.83 -6.26 4.75
N GLY A 24 -11.82 -6.65 5.56
CA GLY A 24 -12.87 -7.58 5.16
C GLY A 24 -12.60 -9.01 5.60
N LYS A 25 -13.52 -9.91 5.24
CA LYS A 25 -13.40 -11.35 5.50
C LYS A 25 -13.25 -12.08 4.17
N LEU A 26 -12.47 -13.16 4.16
CA LEU A 26 -12.29 -14.01 2.97
C LEU A 26 -13.54 -14.84 2.62
N ALA A 27 -14.46 -15.03 3.59
CA ALA A 27 -15.67 -15.82 3.43
C ALA A 27 -16.90 -15.02 3.87
N GLY A 28 -17.89 -14.97 2.97
CA GLY A 28 -19.18 -14.32 3.18
C GLY A 28 -19.49 -13.30 2.09
N ASP A 29 -20.58 -13.53 1.36
CA ASP A 29 -21.19 -12.51 0.50
C ASP A 29 -21.53 -11.30 1.36
N THR A 30 -20.80 -10.22 1.15
CA THR A 30 -21.17 -8.92 1.70
C THR A 30 -21.89 -8.18 0.58
N LEU A 31 -23.22 -8.12 0.69
CA LEU A 31 -24.05 -7.27 -0.20
C LEU A 31 -23.68 -5.78 -0.03
N ASP A 32 -23.09 -5.42 1.12
CA ASP A 32 -22.63 -4.07 1.46
C ASP A 32 -21.16 -3.79 1.10
N TYR A 33 -20.81 -2.51 1.06
CA TYR A 33 -19.43 -2.05 0.85
C TYR A 33 -18.54 -2.29 2.08
N THR A 34 -17.52 -3.14 1.92
CA THR A 34 -16.46 -3.37 2.91
C THR A 34 -15.59 -2.13 3.12
N TYR A 35 -15.39 -1.33 2.07
CA TYR A 35 -14.63 -0.08 2.11
C TYR A 35 -15.41 1.05 1.45
N VAL A 36 -15.61 2.15 2.17
CA VAL A 36 -16.23 3.37 1.68
C VAL A 36 -15.31 4.54 1.94
N ALA A 37 -15.02 5.34 0.91
CA ALA A 37 -14.12 6.47 1.00
C ALA A 37 -14.71 7.78 0.46
N SER A 38 -14.55 8.86 1.21
CA SER A 38 -14.78 10.24 0.77
C SER A 38 -13.64 11.12 1.27
N ASP A 39 -12.91 11.74 0.35
CA ASP A 39 -11.67 12.48 0.64
C ASP A 39 -10.67 11.69 1.51
N ALA A 40 -10.57 10.38 1.25
CA ALA A 40 -9.66 9.51 1.96
C ALA A 40 -8.24 9.63 1.37
N ARG A 41 -7.23 9.55 2.24
CA ARG A 41 -5.81 9.55 1.86
C ARG A 41 -5.15 8.24 2.29
N LEU A 42 -4.29 7.69 1.44
CA LEU A 42 -3.52 6.48 1.72
C LEU A 42 -2.04 6.79 1.48
N PHE A 43 -1.23 6.72 2.53
CA PHE A 43 0.22 6.92 2.45
C PHE A 43 0.93 5.56 2.47
N VAL A 44 1.59 5.21 1.37
CA VAL A 44 2.33 3.95 1.19
C VAL A 44 3.82 4.19 1.09
N ASN A 45 4.61 3.33 1.72
CA ASN A 45 6.05 3.27 1.47
C ASN A 45 6.29 2.36 0.26
N ALA A 46 7.27 2.71 -0.58
CA ALA A 46 7.69 1.90 -1.72
C ALA A 46 9.22 1.91 -1.86
N SER A 47 9.78 0.95 -2.56
CA SER A 47 11.14 1.02 -3.09
C SER A 47 11.21 0.28 -4.41
N LEU A 48 12.10 0.78 -5.27
CA LEU A 48 12.46 0.14 -6.52
C LEU A 48 13.88 -0.40 -6.37
N ALA A 49 14.01 -1.72 -6.35
CA ALA A 49 15.28 -2.39 -6.49
C ALA A 49 15.56 -2.57 -7.99
N THR A 50 16.58 -1.89 -8.49
CA THR A 50 17.14 -2.09 -9.82
C THR A 50 18.42 -2.90 -9.70
N ASP A 51 18.34 -4.22 -9.88
CA ASP A 51 19.53 -4.96 -10.29
C ASP A 51 19.61 -4.97 -11.82
N SER A 52 20.78 -5.29 -12.37
CA SER A 52 21.09 -5.11 -13.80
C SER A 52 20.23 -5.95 -14.76
N GLN A 53 19.31 -6.79 -14.26
CA GLN A 53 18.42 -7.60 -15.09
C GLN A 53 16.97 -7.66 -14.59
N ASN A 54 16.66 -7.30 -13.35
CA ASN A 54 15.32 -7.37 -12.77
C ASN A 54 14.96 -6.10 -11.97
N LYS A 55 13.86 -5.46 -12.38
CA LYS A 55 13.22 -4.38 -11.61
C LYS A 55 12.23 -5.00 -10.64
N ARG A 56 12.48 -4.88 -9.33
CA ARG A 56 11.56 -5.36 -8.29
C ARG A 56 11.05 -4.20 -7.45
N VAL A 57 9.73 -4.01 -7.45
CA VAL A 57 9.05 -3.07 -6.56
C VAL A 57 8.69 -3.79 -5.27
N ARG A 58 9.01 -3.18 -4.13
CA ARG A 58 8.50 -3.58 -2.82
C ARG A 58 7.73 -2.40 -2.25
N ALA A 59 6.53 -2.63 -1.76
CA ALA A 59 5.67 -1.56 -1.25
C ALA A 59 4.70 -2.09 -0.21
N ASP A 60 4.20 -1.19 0.62
CA ASP A 60 3.06 -1.46 1.49
C ASP A 60 1.82 -1.76 0.65
N LYS A 61 0.92 -2.56 1.21
CA LYS A 61 -0.27 -3.04 0.51
C LYS A 61 -1.51 -2.82 1.34
N LEU A 62 -2.55 -2.30 0.70
CA LEU A 62 -3.91 -2.34 1.21
C LEU A 62 -4.65 -3.42 0.43
N LEU A 63 -5.14 -4.44 1.11
CA LEU A 63 -5.89 -5.54 0.50
C LEU A 63 -7.32 -5.55 1.06
N ILE A 64 -8.31 -5.38 0.18
CA ILE A 64 -9.72 -5.30 0.57
C ILE A 64 -10.44 -6.50 -0.03
N TYR A 65 -11.08 -7.29 0.84
CA TYR A 65 -11.94 -8.40 0.45
C TYR A 65 -13.40 -7.97 0.55
N GLY A 66 -14.01 -7.76 -0.62
CA GLY A 66 -15.40 -7.30 -0.76
C GLY A 66 -15.49 -5.95 -1.48
N ASN A 67 -16.70 -5.39 -1.49
CA ASN A 67 -17.00 -4.24 -2.33
C ASN A 67 -16.33 -2.95 -1.83
N VAL A 68 -15.84 -2.14 -2.77
CA VAL A 68 -15.14 -0.86 -2.54
C VAL A 68 -15.93 0.25 -3.21
N TYR A 69 -16.18 1.35 -2.49
CA TYR A 69 -16.91 2.51 -3.00
C TYR A 69 -16.21 3.83 -2.65
N GLY A 70 -16.28 4.79 -3.57
CA GLY A 70 -15.78 6.14 -3.39
C GLY A 70 -14.34 6.37 -3.85
N LYS A 71 -13.68 7.41 -3.35
CA LYS A 71 -12.38 7.88 -3.86
C LYS A 71 -11.32 8.00 -2.76
N THR A 72 -10.15 7.42 -3.02
CA THR A 72 -8.99 7.48 -2.14
C THR A 72 -7.78 7.99 -2.92
N LYS A 73 -7.11 9.02 -2.41
CA LYS A 73 -5.87 9.55 -2.96
C LYS A 73 -4.68 8.81 -2.39
N VAL A 74 -3.84 8.24 -3.25
CA VAL A 74 -2.64 7.50 -2.83
C VAL A 74 -1.41 8.40 -2.92
N HIS A 75 -0.66 8.48 -1.82
CA HIS A 75 0.60 9.19 -1.70
C HIS A 75 1.74 8.19 -1.47
N VAL A 76 2.81 8.28 -2.27
CA VAL A 76 4.00 7.42 -2.13
C VAL A 76 5.09 8.21 -1.41
N VAL A 77 5.55 7.72 -0.25
CA VAL A 77 6.35 8.53 0.70
C VAL A 77 7.86 8.28 0.61
N GLU A 78 8.30 7.04 0.30
CA GLU A 78 9.73 6.69 0.25
C GLU A 78 10.11 6.14 -1.14
N PHE A 79 11.27 6.55 -1.66
CA PHE A 79 11.88 6.10 -2.91
C PHE A 79 13.39 5.92 -2.67
N SER A 80 13.79 4.80 -2.11
CA SER A 80 15.22 4.45 -1.99
C SER A 80 15.62 3.59 -3.19
N VAL A 81 16.33 4.19 -4.16
CA VAL A 81 17.00 3.43 -5.24
C VAL A 81 18.30 2.87 -4.68
N ASN A 82 18.27 1.61 -4.23
CA ASN A 82 19.49 0.90 -3.85
C ASN A 82 20.21 0.43 -5.12
N SER A 83 21.03 1.29 -5.71
CA SER A 83 22.03 0.87 -6.68
C SER A 83 23.16 0.18 -5.91
N ARG A 84 23.26 -1.16 -6.03
CA ARG A 84 24.48 -1.85 -5.59
C ARG A 84 25.62 -1.36 -6.48
N LYS A 85 26.46 -0.45 -5.98
CA LYS A 85 27.76 -0.16 -6.59
C LYS A 85 28.52 -1.49 -6.65
N LYS A 86 28.79 -1.97 -7.88
CA LYS A 86 29.75 -3.04 -8.13
C LYS A 86 31.06 -2.58 -7.47
N LYS A 87 31.55 -3.32 -6.46
CA LYS A 87 32.91 -3.10 -5.96
C LYS A 87 33.89 -3.43 -7.11
N PRO A 88 34.93 -2.60 -7.31
CA PRO A 88 35.96 -2.84 -8.32
C PRO A 88 36.72 -4.15 -8.06
#